data_AF-A0A1H5UE06-F1
#
_entry.id   AF-A0A1H5UE06-F1
#
_cell.length_a   1.000
_cell.length_b   1.000
_cell.length_c   1.000
_cell.angle_alpha   90.00
_cell.angle_beta   90.00
_cell.angle_gamma   90.00
#
_symmetry.space_group_name_H-M   'P 1'
#
loop_
_entity.id
_entity.type
_entity.pdbx_description
1 polymer ?
#
loop_
_entity_poly.entity_id
_entity_poly.type
_entity_poly.pdbx_seq_one_letter_code
_entity_poly.pdbx_strand_id
1 'polypeptide(L)' 'MEYSPRPETVSGAVVSAVADAEDVSPLELTPLASVLDPDALDALFASDSMAIEEVRFDYEGYTVVIDDNRDVTLLE' A
#
# COMPACT_ATOMS: atom_id res chain seq x y z
N MET A 1 23.73 -4.34 -0.14
CA MET A 1 22.34 -4.19 -0.59
C MET A 1 21.49 -4.60 0.59
N GLU A 2 21.20 -3.66 1.49
CA GLU A 2 20.36 -3.93 2.67
C GLU A 2 18.93 -3.49 2.34
N TYR A 3 18.11 -4.45 1.94
CA TYR A 3 16.66 -4.28 1.98
C TYR A 3 16.22 -4.55 3.42
N SER A 4 16.23 -3.51 4.25
CA SER A 4 15.49 -3.54 5.52
C SER A 4 14.07 -3.08 5.20
N PRO A 5 13.03 -3.92 5.35
CA PRO A 5 11.66 -3.44 5.30
C PRO A 5 11.43 -2.64 6.58
N ARG A 6 11.74 -1.35 6.54
CA ARG A 6 11.19 -0.44 7.53
C ARG A 6 9.77 -0.13 7.09
N PRO A 7 8.74 -0.31 7.94
CA PRO A 7 7.37 0.07 7.61
C PRO A 7 7.20 1.60 7.64
N GLU A 8 8.08 2.33 6.94
CA GLU A 8 8.02 3.79 6.81
C GLU A 8 7.32 4.22 5.50
N THR A 9 7.05 3.28 4.58
CA THR A 9 6.42 3.55 3.28
C THR A 9 4.96 3.08 3.25
N VAL A 10 4.11 3.88 2.59
CA VAL A 10 2.68 3.57 2.45
C VAL A 10 2.46 2.27 1.68
N SER A 11 3.28 2.04 0.65
CA SER A 11 3.24 0.80 -0.13
C SER A 11 3.53 -0.46 0.68
N GLY A 12 4.43 -0.39 1.66
CA GLY A 12 4.71 -1.49 2.57
C GLY A 12 3.53 -1.77 3.52
N ALA A 13 2.88 -0.72 4.02
CA ALA A 13 1.70 -0.85 4.88
C ALA A 13 0.53 -1.50 4.13
N VAL A 14 0.28 -1.12 2.87
CA VAL A 14 -0.74 -1.78 2.03
C VAL A 14 -0.48 -3.27 1.89
N VAL A 15 0.73 -3.63 1.43
CA VAL A 15 1.07 -5.03 1.17
C VAL A 15 0.98 -5.85 2.44
N SER A 16 1.42 -5.29 3.58
CA SER A 16 1.29 -5.95 4.88
C SER A 16 -0.17 -6.10 5.31
N ALA A 17 -1.01 -5.09 5.12
CA ALA A 17 -2.42 -5.14 5.50
C ALA A 17 -3.18 -6.20 4.68
N VAL A 18 -2.95 -6.25 3.38
CA VAL A 18 -3.59 -7.23 2.50
C VAL A 18 -3.08 -8.64 2.81
N ALA A 19 -1.78 -8.79 3.05
CA ALA A 19 -1.19 -10.07 3.44
C ALA A 19 -1.76 -10.61 4.76
N ASP A 20 -1.97 -9.73 5.74
CA ASP A 20 -2.60 -10.08 7.01
C ASP A 20 -4.08 -10.45 6.84
N ALA A 21 -4.82 -9.73 5.97
CA ALA A 21 -6.22 -10.02 5.67
C ALA A 21 -6.41 -11.37 4.95
N GLU A 22 -5.53 -11.70 4.02
CA GLU A 22 -5.55 -12.97 3.27
C GLU A 22 -4.89 -14.13 4.04
N ASP A 23 -4.26 -13.87 5.20
CA ASP A 23 -3.45 -14.83 5.96
C ASP A 23 -2.35 -15.49 5.12
N VAL A 24 -1.75 -14.72 4.20
CA VAL A 24 -0.68 -15.19 3.32
C VAL A 24 0.57 -14.35 3.47
N SER A 25 1.69 -14.85 2.96
CA SER A 25 2.90 -14.05 2.91
C SER A 25 2.78 -12.95 1.85
N PRO A 26 3.32 -11.74 2.09
CA PRO A 26 3.33 -10.66 1.09
C PRO A 26 4.12 -10.99 -0.18
N LEU A 27 4.93 -12.06 -0.14
CA LEU A 27 5.66 -12.63 -1.27
C LEU A 27 4.80 -13.60 -2.12
N GLU A 28 3.69 -14.10 -1.56
CA GLU A 28 2.74 -14.97 -2.25
C GLU A 28 1.60 -14.18 -2.90
N LEU A 29 1.34 -12.96 -2.43
CA LEU A 29 0.45 -12.02 -3.10
C LEU A 29 0.98 -11.61 -4.46
N THR A 30 0.06 -11.26 -5.37
CA THR A 30 0.43 -10.59 -6.62
C THR A 30 1.25 -9.34 -6.28
N PRO A 31 2.44 -9.11 -6.85
CA PRO A 31 3.25 -7.95 -6.50
C PRO A 31 2.44 -6.65 -6.69
N LEU A 32 2.43 -5.77 -5.68
CA LEU A 32 1.68 -4.50 -5.73
C LEU A 32 1.99 -3.73 -7.03
N ALA A 33 3.26 -3.73 -7.44
CA ALA A 33 3.75 -3.14 -8.70
C ALA A 33 3.06 -3.65 -9.98
N SER A 34 2.33 -4.77 -9.94
CA SER A 34 1.52 -5.25 -11.05
C SER A 34 0.24 -4.45 -11.25
N VAL A 35 -0.25 -3.80 -10.18
CA VAL A 35 -1.48 -2.99 -10.19
C VAL A 35 -1.15 -1.51 -9.99
N LEU A 36 -0.23 -1.24 -9.07
CA LEU A 36 0.15 0.10 -8.63
C LEU A 36 1.64 0.14 -8.25
N ASP A 37 2.37 1.08 -8.85
CA ASP A 37 3.79 1.28 -8.53
C ASP A 37 3.98 1.69 -7.06
N PRO A 38 4.64 0.86 -6.23
CA PRO A 38 4.82 1.13 -4.80
C PRO A 38 5.70 2.37 -4.55
N ASP A 39 6.61 2.66 -5.48
CA ASP A 39 7.52 3.81 -5.42
C ASP A 39 6.78 5.11 -5.79
N ALA A 40 5.86 5.04 -6.76
CA ALA A 40 5.03 6.17 -7.12
C ALA A 40 4.02 6.48 -6.01
N LEU A 41 3.44 5.45 -5.40
CA LEU A 41 2.57 5.60 -4.22
C LEU A 41 3.35 6.24 -3.07
N ASP A 42 4.54 5.75 -2.77
CA ASP A 42 5.38 6.34 -1.73
C ASP A 42 5.72 7.81 -2.04
N ALA A 43 6.13 8.11 -3.28
CA ALA A 43 6.40 9.48 -3.71
C ALA A 43 5.17 10.41 -3.62
N LEU A 44 3.98 9.86 -3.87
CA LEU A 44 2.70 10.56 -3.76
C LEU A 44 2.43 11.03 -2.34
N PHE A 45 2.69 10.18 -1.36
CA PHE A 45 2.51 10.46 0.08
C PHE A 45 3.74 11.10 0.74
N ALA A 46 4.93 10.98 0.14
CA ALA A 46 6.16 11.63 0.58
C ALA A 46 6.19 13.10 0.17
N SER A 47 5.52 13.44 -0.94
CA SER A 47 5.27 14.82 -1.30
C SER A 47 4.15 15.34 -0.39
N ASP A 48 4.41 16.38 0.40
CA ASP A 48 3.46 17.13 1.26
C ASP A 48 2.40 17.88 0.43
N SER A 49 1.96 17.24 -0.65
CA SER A 49 1.00 17.75 -1.60
C SER A 49 -0.36 17.65 -0.92
N MET A 50 -0.81 18.75 -0.34
CA MET A 50 -2.17 19.02 0.15
C MET A 50 -3.33 18.67 -0.81
N ALA A 51 -3.06 17.99 -1.93
CA ALA A 51 -3.99 17.64 -2.98
C ALA A 51 -4.43 16.17 -2.95
N ILE A 52 -3.75 15.28 -2.21
CA ILE A 52 -4.15 13.88 -2.08
C ILE A 52 -4.99 13.75 -0.82
N GLU A 53 -6.30 13.78 -0.98
CA GLU A 53 -7.23 13.51 0.13
C GLU A 53 -7.27 12.01 0.44
N GLU A 54 -7.25 11.16 -0.60
CA GLU A 54 -7.36 9.72 -0.45
C GLU A 54 -6.97 8.99 -1.75
N VAL A 55 -6.43 7.79 -1.63
CA VAL A 55 -6.12 6.87 -2.74
C VAL A 55 -6.91 5.58 -2.56
N ARG A 56 -7.67 5.18 -3.60
CA ARG A 56 -8.42 3.92 -3.61
C ARG A 56 -8.07 3.07 -4.82
N PHE A 57 -7.81 1.79 -4.62
CA PHE A 57 -7.58 0.83 -5.70
C PHE A 57 -7.97 -0.58 -5.29
N ASP A 58 -8.22 -1.41 -6.28
CA ASP A 58 -8.54 -2.82 -6.09
C ASP A 58 -7.26 -3.66 -6.15
N TYR A 59 -7.09 -4.57 -5.19
CA TYR A 59 -5.92 -5.42 -5.08
C TYR A 59 -6.28 -6.72 -4.38
N GLU A 60 -5.99 -7.85 -5.05
CA GLU A 60 -6.29 -9.20 -4.59
C GLU A 60 -7.77 -9.40 -4.18
N GLY A 61 -8.68 -8.64 -4.81
CA GLY A 61 -10.13 -8.68 -4.50
C GLY A 61 -10.57 -7.81 -3.33
N TYR A 62 -9.65 -7.05 -2.72
CA TYR A 62 -9.95 -6.04 -1.73
C TYR A 62 -9.83 -4.64 -2.32
N THR A 63 -10.72 -3.74 -1.91
CA THR A 63 -10.53 -2.32 -2.18
C THR A 63 -9.67 -1.72 -1.05
N VAL A 64 -8.41 -1.44 -1.39
CA VAL A 64 -7.47 -0.74 -0.52
C VAL A 64 -7.75 0.75 -0.58
N VAL A 65 -7.98 1.34 0.59
CA VAL A 65 -8.22 2.78 0.78
C VAL A 65 -7.13 3.35 1.66
N ILE A 66 -6.49 4.41 1.21
CA ILE A 66 -5.41 5.08 1.93
C ILE A 66 -5.78 6.55 2.07
N ASP A 67 -5.91 7.00 3.31
CA ASP A 67 -6.25 8.38 3.63
C ASP A 67 -5.01 9.29 3.66
N ASP A 68 -5.19 10.62 3.71
CA ASP A 68 -4.12 11.60 3.85
C ASP A 68 -3.22 11.32 5.08
N ASN A 69 -3.81 10.74 6.13
CA ASN A 69 -3.11 10.34 7.35
C ASN A 69 -2.25 9.08 7.19
N ARG A 70 -2.18 8.51 5.97
CA ARG A 70 -1.51 7.24 5.63
C ARG A 70 -2.11 6.03 6.34
N ASP A 71 -3.36 6.16 6.78
CA ASP A 71 -4.14 5.06 7.34
C ASP A 71 -4.64 4.16 6.20
N VAL A 72 -4.39 2.86 6.32
CA VAL A 72 -4.80 1.86 5.32
C VAL A 72 -6.06 1.15 5.82
N THR A 73 -7.13 1.26 5.05
CA THR A 73 -8.40 0.56 5.28
C THR A 73 -8.64 -0.42 4.14
N LEU A 74 -9.04 -1.65 4.48
CA LEU A 74 -9.44 -2.66 3.51
C LEU A 74 -10.97 -2.75 3.50
N LEU A 75 -11.54 -2.73 2.30
CA LEU A 75 -12.96 -2.94 2.05
C LEU A 75 -13.14 -4.22 1.23
N GLU A 76 -14.10 -5.05 1.64
CA GLU A 76 -14.52 -6.30 0.99
C GLU A 76 -15.65 -6.08 -0.05
#